data_AF-A0A661FNC3-F1
#
_entry.id   AF-A0A661FNC3-F1
#
_cell.length_a   1.000
_cell.length_b   1.000
_cell.length_c   1.000
_cell.angle_alpha   90.00
_cell.angle_beta   90.00
_cell.angle_gamma   90.00
#
_symmetry.space_group_name_H-M   'P 1'
#
loop_
_entity.id
_entity.type
_entity.pdbx_description
1 polymer ?
#
loop_
_entity_poly.entity_id
_entity_poly.type
_entity_poly.pdbx_seq_one_letter_code
_entity_poly.pdbx_strand_id
1 'polypeptide(L)'
;IVSLLWQTWRYSKAFFLQSHLMKLRIRENTIRLRLKQNEVEKLASGQSIVERTCFPDSALTYRLDISTDGQVSASFLDGHLTINLPESDITRWSQNDEVSIVAEQALGNSGVLSLLIEKDFKCLVPGHHRLNEEDADTYPHPDAETGHRC
;
A
#
# COMPACT_ATOMS: atom_id res chain seq x y z
N ILE A 1 -29.05 44.74 21.38
CA ILE A 1 -29.73 43.42 21.39
C ILE A 1 -29.67 42.87 19.97
N VAL A 2 -28.94 41.75 19.86
CA VAL A 2 -28.66 40.89 18.69
C VAL A 2 -27.81 41.48 17.54
N SER A 3 -26.55 41.04 17.54
CA SER A 3 -25.49 41.24 16.56
C SER A 3 -25.74 40.40 15.30
N LEU A 4 -25.59 41.01 14.12
CA LEU A 4 -25.15 40.30 12.93
C LEU A 4 -23.73 39.77 13.17
N LEU A 5 -23.39 38.59 12.64
CA LEU A 5 -22.24 38.35 11.76
C LEU A 5 -22.01 36.84 11.58
N TRP A 6 -21.84 36.48 10.32
CA TRP A 6 -21.41 35.19 9.83
C TRP A 6 -20.05 34.79 10.42
N GLN A 7 -19.89 33.52 10.78
CA GLN A 7 -18.61 32.82 10.99
C GLN A 7 -18.93 31.35 11.34
N THR A 8 -18.27 30.30 10.89
CA THR A 8 -17.23 30.05 9.88
C THR A 8 -17.21 28.53 9.78
N TRP A 9 -17.13 28.01 8.55
CA TRP A 9 -16.77 26.64 8.25
C TRP A 9 -15.62 26.14 9.14
N ARG A 10 -15.90 25.15 9.98
CA ARG A 10 -14.88 24.44 10.77
C ARG A 10 -14.40 23.24 9.98
N TYR A 11 -13.73 23.52 8.86
CA TYR A 11 -12.94 22.51 8.14
C TYR A 11 -11.73 22.21 9.02
N SER A 12 -11.73 21.02 9.64
CA SER A 12 -10.61 20.54 10.44
C SER A 12 -9.35 20.53 9.58
N LYS A 13 -8.43 21.42 9.94
CA LYS A 13 -7.08 21.65 9.40
C LYS A 13 -6.11 20.47 9.64
N ALA A 14 -6.61 19.24 9.67
CA ALA A 14 -5.86 18.03 10.02
C ALA A 14 -5.90 16.96 8.90
N PHE A 15 -6.14 17.36 7.65
CA PHE A 15 -6.27 16.41 6.54
C PHE A 15 -5.19 16.54 5.44
N PHE A 16 -4.28 17.52 5.52
CA PHE A 16 -3.26 17.68 4.49
C PHE A 16 -1.91 18.05 5.10
N LEU A 17 -1.14 17.03 5.47
CA LEU A 17 0.33 17.07 5.53
C LEU A 17 0.86 15.63 5.31
N GLN A 18 0.98 15.28 4.03
CA GLN A 18 1.92 14.31 3.44
C GLN A 18 2.20 12.99 4.18
N SER A 19 1.27 12.06 3.98
CA SER A 19 1.36 10.64 4.33
C SER A 19 2.51 9.92 3.61
N HIS A 20 3.60 9.64 4.33
CA HIS A 20 4.49 8.52 4.00
C HIS A 20 3.94 7.17 4.53
N LEU A 21 2.71 7.19 5.06
CA LEU A 21 1.91 6.09 5.61
C LEU A 21 0.89 5.52 4.58
N MET A 22 1.22 5.52 3.28
CA MET A 22 0.29 5.01 2.25
C MET A 22 0.61 3.57 1.89
N LYS A 23 -0.19 2.64 2.44
CA LYS A 23 -0.12 1.21 2.16
C LYS A 23 -0.72 0.83 0.80
N LEU A 24 -1.90 1.37 0.47
CA LEU A 24 -2.59 1.21 -0.82
C LEU A 24 -2.70 2.57 -1.53
N ARG A 25 -2.32 2.61 -2.81
CA ARG A 25 -2.51 3.76 -3.69
C ARG A 25 -3.14 3.31 -5.00
N ILE A 26 -4.23 3.97 -5.38
CA ILE A 26 -4.91 3.77 -6.65
C ILE A 26 -4.85 5.09 -7.42
N ARG A 27 -4.37 5.06 -8.67
CA ARG A 27 -4.31 6.22 -9.54
C ARG A 27 -4.48 5.77 -10.99
N GLU A 28 -5.51 6.26 -11.66
CA GLU A 28 -5.83 5.85 -13.05
C GLU A 28 -5.87 4.31 -13.14
N ASN A 29 -5.17 3.70 -14.09
CA ASN A 29 -5.03 2.25 -14.22
C ASN A 29 -3.79 1.71 -13.51
N THR A 30 -3.49 2.23 -12.31
CA THR A 30 -2.36 1.77 -11.51
C THR A 30 -2.79 1.50 -10.08
N ILE A 31 -2.45 0.31 -9.59
CA ILE A 31 -2.55 -0.08 -8.19
C ILE A 31 -1.14 -0.26 -7.67
N ARG A 32 -0.85 0.41 -6.55
CA ARG A 32 0.42 0.29 -5.83
C ARG A 32 0.16 -0.12 -4.39
N LEU A 33 0.89 -1.13 -3.93
CA LEU A 33 0.89 -1.58 -2.55
C LEU A 33 2.30 -1.57 -1.97
N ARG A 34 2.42 -1.16 -0.72
CA ARG A 34 3.67 -1.26 0.04
C ARG A 34 3.45 -2.19 1.22
N LEU A 35 4.30 -3.20 1.37
CA LEU A 35 4.17 -4.25 2.36
C LEU A 35 5.30 -4.17 3.39
N LYS A 36 4.94 -4.26 4.66
CA LYS A 36 5.90 -4.37 5.76
C LYS A 36 6.63 -5.72 5.73
N GLN A 37 7.71 -5.84 6.48
CA GLN A 37 8.51 -7.06 6.47
C GLN A 37 7.69 -8.29 6.92
N ASN A 38 6.99 -8.19 8.04
CA ASN A 38 6.10 -9.25 8.51
C ASN A 38 5.00 -9.67 7.51
N GLU A 39 4.57 -8.75 6.63
CA GLU A 39 3.56 -9.00 5.62
C GLU A 39 4.13 -9.80 4.45
N VAL A 40 5.34 -9.44 4.01
CA VAL A 40 6.08 -10.22 3.02
C VAL A 40 6.36 -11.62 3.56
N GLU A 41 6.75 -11.75 4.83
CA GLU A 41 6.97 -13.04 5.50
C GLU A 41 5.69 -13.89 5.57
N LYS A 42 4.53 -13.27 5.88
CA LYS A 42 3.23 -13.95 5.85
C LYS A 42 2.88 -14.46 4.45
N LEU A 43 3.06 -13.65 3.42
CA LEU A 43 2.82 -14.10 2.05
C LEU A 43 3.76 -15.24 1.67
N ALA A 44 5.04 -15.16 2.04
CA ALA A 44 6.03 -16.19 1.77
C ALA A 44 5.77 -17.51 2.53
N SER A 45 5.04 -17.46 3.65
CA SER A 45 4.58 -18.65 4.37
C SER A 45 3.24 -19.20 3.88
N GLY A 46 2.70 -18.64 2.79
CA GLY A 46 1.42 -19.05 2.18
C GLY A 46 0.18 -18.46 2.87
N GLN A 47 0.33 -17.41 3.68
CA GLN A 47 -0.78 -16.74 4.34
C GLN A 47 -1.18 -15.46 3.61
N SER A 48 -2.47 -15.28 3.37
CA SER A 48 -3.02 -14.07 2.76
C SER A 48 -2.97 -12.86 3.68
N ILE A 49 -2.89 -11.67 3.10
CA ILE A 49 -3.08 -10.38 3.79
C ILE A 49 -4.48 -9.88 3.46
N VAL A 50 -5.23 -9.43 4.48
CA VAL A 50 -6.56 -8.85 4.29
C VAL A 50 -6.67 -7.58 5.13
N GLU A 51 -7.12 -6.51 4.50
CA GLU A 51 -7.26 -5.19 5.12
C GLU A 51 -8.60 -4.59 4.71
N ARG A 52 -9.26 -3.92 5.65
CA ARG A 52 -10.63 -3.42 5.48
C ARG A 52 -10.76 -1.98 5.95
N THR A 53 -11.31 -1.12 5.09
CA THR A 53 -11.70 0.25 5.41
C THR A 53 -13.21 0.36 5.38
N CYS A 54 -13.82 0.67 6.51
CA CYS A 54 -15.27 0.83 6.64
C CYS A 54 -15.71 2.26 6.25
N PHE A 55 -16.80 2.32 5.51
CA PHE A 55 -17.59 3.51 5.21
C PHE A 55 -18.96 3.38 5.91
N PRO A 56 -19.79 4.43 5.96
CA PRO A 56 -21.10 4.37 6.63
C PRO A 56 -21.98 3.18 6.20
N ASP A 57 -22.03 2.90 4.89
CA ASP A 57 -22.92 1.87 4.31
C ASP A 57 -22.18 0.78 3.54
N SER A 58 -20.84 0.81 3.51
CA SER A 58 -20.03 -0.12 2.71
C SER A 58 -18.63 -0.30 3.28
N ALA A 59 -17.82 -1.14 2.65
CA ALA A 59 -16.41 -1.27 2.97
C ALA A 59 -15.59 -1.49 1.70
N LEU A 60 -14.38 -0.93 1.68
CA LEU A 60 -13.33 -1.37 0.77
C LEU A 60 -12.50 -2.41 1.50
N THR A 61 -12.45 -3.62 0.96
CA THR A 61 -11.52 -4.66 1.42
C THR A 61 -10.49 -4.88 0.33
N TYR A 62 -9.21 -4.90 0.68
CA TYR A 62 -8.21 -5.42 -0.23
C TYR A 62 -7.55 -6.67 0.35
N ARG A 63 -7.16 -7.56 -0.54
CA ARG A 63 -6.55 -8.84 -0.22
C ARG A 63 -5.38 -9.12 -1.14
N LEU A 64 -4.31 -9.65 -0.57
CA LEU A 64 -3.23 -10.28 -1.32
C LEU A 64 -3.28 -11.77 -1.03
N ASP A 65 -3.54 -12.56 -2.06
CA ASP A 65 -3.62 -14.02 -2.03
C ASP A 65 -2.43 -14.64 -2.77
N ILE A 66 -2.06 -15.85 -2.38
CA ILE A 66 -1.06 -16.65 -3.09
C ILE A 66 -1.77 -17.57 -4.09
N SER A 67 -1.31 -17.59 -5.33
CA SER A 67 -1.71 -18.59 -6.33
C SER A 67 -0.59 -19.59 -6.58
N THR A 68 -0.96 -20.85 -6.83
CA THR A 68 0.01 -21.93 -7.13
C THR A 68 0.72 -21.73 -8.46
N ASP A 69 0.04 -21.09 -9.41
CA ASP A 69 0.53 -20.84 -10.77
C ASP A 69 -0.04 -19.51 -11.32
N GLY A 70 0.40 -19.19 -12.54
CA GLY A 70 -0.12 -18.07 -13.31
C GLY A 70 0.76 -16.83 -13.27
N GLN A 71 0.10 -15.68 -13.38
CA GLN A 71 0.72 -14.35 -13.39
C GLN A 71 0.06 -13.51 -12.30
N VAL A 72 0.78 -12.50 -11.83
CA VAL A 72 0.20 -11.51 -10.93
C VAL A 72 -1.05 -10.89 -11.56
N SER A 73 -2.15 -10.92 -10.82
CA SER A 73 -3.44 -10.46 -11.32
C SER A 73 -4.22 -9.71 -10.25
N ALA A 74 -5.16 -8.88 -10.67
CA ALA A 74 -6.06 -8.15 -9.80
C ALA A 74 -7.52 -8.27 -10.28
N SER A 75 -8.43 -8.38 -9.33
CA SER A 75 -9.87 -8.38 -9.57
C SER A 75 -10.57 -7.47 -8.57
N PHE A 76 -11.69 -6.87 -8.97
CA PHE A 76 -12.51 -6.04 -8.10
C PHE A 76 -13.98 -6.44 -8.22
N LEU A 77 -14.56 -6.95 -7.14
CA LEU A 77 -15.95 -7.38 -7.07
C LEU A 77 -16.53 -7.06 -5.69
N ASP A 78 -17.72 -6.46 -5.64
CA ASP A 78 -18.46 -6.19 -4.40
C ASP A 78 -17.67 -5.46 -3.29
N GLY A 79 -16.78 -4.54 -3.68
CA GLY A 79 -15.93 -3.80 -2.74
C GLY A 79 -14.68 -4.56 -2.29
N HIS A 80 -14.38 -5.72 -2.89
CA HIS A 80 -13.19 -6.51 -2.66
C HIS A 80 -12.20 -6.37 -3.80
N LEU A 81 -11.04 -5.76 -3.53
CA LEU A 81 -9.87 -5.77 -4.41
C LEU A 81 -9.00 -6.98 -4.04
N THR A 82 -8.95 -7.99 -4.90
CA THR A 82 -8.09 -9.17 -4.68
C THR A 82 -6.93 -9.15 -5.66
N ILE A 83 -5.71 -9.21 -5.14
CA ILE A 83 -4.49 -9.36 -5.93
C ILE A 83 -3.94 -10.75 -5.67
N ASN A 84 -3.79 -11.55 -6.74
CA ASN A 84 -3.17 -12.85 -6.67
C ASN A 84 -1.70 -12.74 -7.06
N LEU A 85 -0.83 -13.35 -6.27
CA LEU A 85 0.61 -13.36 -6.45
C LEU A 85 1.07 -14.82 -6.59
N PRO A 86 1.76 -15.20 -7.68
CA PRO A 86 2.30 -16.55 -7.79
C PRO A 86 3.26 -16.86 -6.65
N GLU A 87 3.14 -18.05 -6.06
CA GLU A 87 3.97 -18.51 -4.94
C GLU A 87 5.47 -18.37 -5.26
N SER A 88 5.87 -18.76 -6.48
CA SER A 88 7.25 -18.64 -6.95
C SER A 88 7.79 -17.22 -6.89
N ASP A 89 6.95 -16.23 -7.22
CA ASP A 89 7.35 -14.83 -7.28
C ASP A 89 7.54 -14.30 -5.86
N ILE A 90 6.64 -14.65 -4.94
CA ILE A 90 6.70 -14.24 -3.53
C ILE A 90 7.86 -14.90 -2.79
N THR A 91 8.08 -16.21 -2.96
CA THR A 91 9.22 -16.89 -2.36
C THR A 91 10.53 -16.28 -2.83
N ARG A 92 10.68 -16.00 -4.14
CA ARG A 92 11.88 -15.36 -4.68
C ARG A 92 12.05 -13.93 -4.16
N TRP A 93 10.98 -13.14 -4.21
CA TRP A 93 10.99 -11.71 -3.85
C TRP A 93 11.23 -11.49 -2.35
N SER A 94 10.74 -12.38 -1.49
CA SER A 94 10.99 -12.32 -0.04
C SER A 94 12.45 -12.60 0.34
N GLN A 95 13.20 -13.34 -0.49
CA GLN A 95 14.56 -13.80 -0.20
C GLN A 95 15.66 -12.98 -0.87
N ASN A 96 15.32 -12.04 -1.76
CA ASN A 96 16.27 -11.26 -2.52
C ASN A 96 16.20 -9.75 -2.19
N ASP A 97 17.11 -8.98 -2.78
CA ASP A 97 17.18 -7.52 -2.63
C ASP A 97 16.22 -6.77 -3.59
N GLU A 98 15.35 -7.48 -4.30
CA GLU A 98 14.39 -6.86 -5.20
C GLU A 98 13.35 -6.08 -4.40
N VAL A 99 13.19 -4.80 -4.75
CA VAL A 99 12.32 -3.86 -4.03
C VAL A 99 10.85 -4.09 -4.37
N SER A 100 10.55 -4.52 -5.59
CA SER A 100 9.20 -4.50 -6.14
C SER A 100 8.90 -5.66 -7.05
N ILE A 101 7.67 -6.16 -6.99
CA ILE A 101 7.04 -6.96 -8.04
C ILE A 101 6.25 -6.00 -8.94
N VAL A 102 6.52 -6.06 -10.25
CA VAL A 102 5.85 -5.26 -11.27
C VAL A 102 5.09 -6.19 -12.20
N ALA A 103 3.82 -5.88 -12.46
CA ALA A 103 3.02 -6.65 -13.39
C ALA A 103 2.05 -5.76 -14.18
N GLU A 104 1.64 -6.27 -15.33
CA GLU A 104 0.65 -5.65 -16.21
C GLU A 104 -0.44 -6.68 -16.52
N GLN A 105 -1.69 -6.29 -16.27
CA GLN A 105 -2.85 -7.11 -16.58
C GLN A 105 -3.63 -6.47 -17.73
N ALA A 106 -3.80 -7.20 -18.83
CA ALA A 106 -4.63 -6.76 -19.95
C ALA A 106 -6.11 -6.66 -19.52
N LEU A 107 -6.76 -5.55 -19.87
CA LEU A 107 -8.18 -5.30 -19.63
C LEU A 107 -9.02 -5.51 -20.91
N GLY A 108 -8.57 -6.43 -21.78
CA GLY A 108 -9.09 -6.58 -23.13
C GLY A 108 -8.80 -5.34 -23.99
N ASN A 109 -9.83 -4.80 -24.64
CA ASN A 109 -9.70 -3.61 -25.50
C ASN A 109 -9.56 -2.30 -24.70
N SER A 110 -9.66 -2.35 -23.37
CA SER A 110 -9.71 -1.18 -22.48
C SER A 110 -8.32 -0.75 -21.96
N GLY A 111 -7.25 -1.35 -22.48
CA GLY A 111 -5.87 -1.05 -22.09
C GLY A 111 -5.31 -2.03 -21.06
N VAL A 112 -4.45 -1.51 -20.18
CA VAL A 112 -3.66 -2.29 -19.22
C VAL A 112 -3.83 -1.73 -17.82
N LEU A 113 -3.94 -2.62 -16.83
CA LEU A 113 -3.83 -2.32 -15.40
C LEU A 113 -2.40 -2.60 -14.94
N SER A 114 -1.70 -1.58 -14.47
CA SER A 114 -0.36 -1.71 -13.89
C SER A 114 -0.46 -2.01 -12.39
N LEU A 115 0.28 -3.03 -11.95
CA LEU A 115 0.36 -3.48 -10.57
C LEU A 115 1.80 -3.31 -10.07
N LEU A 116 1.95 -2.63 -8.94
CA LEU A 116 3.25 -2.39 -8.30
C LEU A 116 3.18 -2.76 -6.82
N ILE A 117 3.77 -3.89 -6.45
CA ILE A 117 3.83 -4.35 -5.07
C ILE A 117 5.27 -4.15 -4.59
N GLU A 118 5.47 -3.41 -3.51
CA GLU A 118 6.80 -3.00 -3.03
C GLU A 118 7.01 -3.37 -1.56
N LYS A 119 8.27 -3.56 -1.18
CA LYS A 119 8.70 -3.56 0.22
C LYS A 119 8.57 -2.13 0.76
N ASP A 120 7.94 -1.97 1.92
CA ASP A 120 7.86 -0.69 2.62
C ASP A 120 9.19 -0.46 3.34
N PHE A 121 9.94 0.57 2.94
CA PHE A 121 11.23 0.94 3.52
C PHE A 121 11.08 2.09 4.50
N LYS A 122 11.87 2.06 5.58
CA LYS A 122 11.85 3.09 6.61
C LYS A 122 12.32 4.40 6.00
N CYS A 123 11.58 5.47 6.21
CA CYS A 123 11.96 6.77 5.68
C CYS A 123 13.20 7.30 6.43
N LEU A 124 14.18 7.81 5.68
CA LEU A 124 15.45 8.32 6.23
C LEU A 124 15.32 9.60 7.06
N VAL A 125 14.18 10.31 6.97
CA VAL A 125 13.92 11.51 7.74
C VAL A 125 13.00 11.16 8.91
N PRO A 126 13.43 11.33 10.18
CA PRO A 126 12.52 11.30 11.31
C PRO A 126 11.59 12.51 11.19
N GLY A 127 10.45 12.31 10.53
CA GLY A 127 9.36 13.26 10.57
C GLY A 127 8.65 13.14 11.92
N HIS A 128 8.16 14.27 12.44
CA HIS A 128 7.23 14.39 13.57
C HIS A 128 5.89 13.60 13.43
N HIS A 129 5.81 12.64 12.49
CA HIS A 129 4.59 12.11 11.89
C HIS A 129 4.55 10.57 11.78
N ARG A 130 5.60 9.88 12.21
CA ARG A 130 5.62 8.42 12.40
C ARG A 130 5.86 8.15 13.88
N LEU A 131 4.98 7.36 14.51
CA LEU A 131 5.29 6.83 15.83
C LEU A 131 6.41 5.81 15.65
N ASN A 132 7.43 5.83 16.51
CA ASN A 132 8.59 4.93 16.41
C ASN A 132 8.19 3.44 16.31
N GLU A 133 7.02 3.08 16.86
CA GLU A 133 6.45 1.73 16.85
C GLU A 133 5.95 1.29 15.47
N GLU A 134 5.45 2.22 14.64
CA GLU A 134 4.94 1.90 13.29
C GLU A 134 6.06 1.55 12.31
N ASP A 135 7.27 2.07 12.57
CA ASP A 135 8.49 1.86 11.79
C ASP A 135 9.33 0.67 12.27
N ALA A 136 8.92 0.00 13.36
CA ALA A 136 9.67 -1.12 13.92
C ALA A 136 9.74 -2.33 12.97
N ASP A 137 8.77 -2.44 12.05
CA ASP A 137 8.57 -3.59 11.16
C ASP A 137 8.70 -3.21 9.67
N THR A 138 9.53 -2.20 9.39
CA THR A 138 9.76 -1.65 8.04
C THR A 138 11.17 -1.98 7.58
N TYR A 139 11.38 -2.27 6.29
CA TYR A 139 12.70 -2.64 5.76
C TYR A 139 13.73 -1.51 5.95
N PRO A 140 15.02 -1.82 6.23
CA PRO A 140 16.06 -0.82 6.32
C PRO A 140 16.27 -0.14 4.96
N HIS A 141 16.29 1.20 4.94
CA HIS A 141 16.47 1.95 3.69
C HIS A 141 17.83 1.63 3.05
N PRO A 142 17.91 1.35 1.73
CA PRO A 142 19.16 1.01 1.07
C PRO A 142 20.24 2.11 1.18
N ASP A 143 19.82 3.39 1.20
CA ASP A 143 20.73 4.54 1.39
C ASP A 143 21.01 4.93 2.86
N ALA A 144 20.71 4.07 3.84
CA ALA A 144 20.89 4.40 5.26
C ALA A 144 22.34 4.78 5.65
N GLU A 145 23.34 4.38 4.86
CA GLU A 145 24.75 4.69 5.13
C GLU A 145 25.26 5.98 4.47
N THR A 146 24.55 6.55 3.49
CA THR A 146 25.10 7.66 2.68
C THR A 146 24.61 9.05 3.08
N GLY A 147 23.77 9.16 4.12
CA GLY A 147 23.51 10.42 4.83
C GLY A 147 23.05 11.60 3.98
N HIS A 148 22.55 11.37 2.77
CA HIS A 148 22.06 12.44 1.92
C HIS A 148 20.61 12.72 2.27
N ARG A 149 20.44 13.85 2.97
CA ARG A 149 19.17 14.49 3.23
C ARG A 149 18.47 14.74 1.89
N CYS A 150 17.24 14.25 1.77
CA CYS A 150 16.28 14.71 0.78
C CYS A 150 15.82 16.14 1.14
#